data_AF-U2H0F5-F1
#
_entry.id   AF-U2H0F5-F1
#
_cell.length_a   1.000
_cell.length_b   1.000
_cell.length_c   1.000
_cell.angle_alpha   90.00
_cell.angle_beta   90.00
_cell.angle_gamma   90.00
#
_symmetry.space_group_name_H-M   'P 1'
#
loop_
_entity.id
_entity.type
_entity.pdbx_description
1 polymer ?
#
loop_
_entity_poly.entity_id
_entity_poly.type
_entity_poly.pdbx_seq_one_letter_code
_entity_poly.pdbx_strand_id
1 'polypeptide(L)'
;MTAVPSDPAQYRRFTVDDLLSLDSFQRDYGRTCALSPDGGSICFAVVRPLADGRRFDRAYLGGLDRAELHLYEFAGRTLRRLAGDARAGRACGSPSWSPDGRWIAAVTLSADDDAVHAVLIDPATGAAMPVTTARSVDLSPLDRDGPFTWLPDGRVALPLLAERATPVMAHLHRRLFGNAHDAWAANALGHQPTADVLDSAAFGDPPAASAPDWWAFDPASGALSALSPQACARAGLTRAAVTDTPPDTRGTNDADEPADHDGVRRERISAEPERRYAAVIEHGRDATRLTVRLAGARDATVVFETNRQLAGIATGTTHRLACRGAEPGRQRFVDVLLPPDYAGAPVPAVVWVYPYEKVAPHPHLFHEPDCPLPFNFQLFAAHGFAVVDVNMRGVLGEVPATMADRMLDDVHAAVDAAVDAGFVDRGRLHLYGQSLGGWATMMLLARTPMFRSGMSSAGISDAAALYASLDARLRYETGHDTRPERFELLGKVLADNSWNIDAPPSIRPDAYHAISPVLHAARITTPLLLIHGDADYVPLEQSERMFAALTQLKRDVRLIRYWGDDHVPQSPANIADRYRRMIDWLQRA
;
A
#
# COMPACT_ATOMS: atom_id res chain seq x y z
N MET A 1 -29.51 -7.58 -18.54
CA MET A 1 -30.05 -7.26 -17.21
C MET A 1 -30.69 -8.51 -16.63
N THR A 2 -29.94 -9.33 -15.91
CA THR A 2 -30.51 -10.35 -15.03
C THR A 2 -30.92 -9.64 -13.74
N ALA A 3 -32.18 -9.80 -13.34
CA ALA A 3 -32.77 -9.14 -12.19
C ALA A 3 -31.97 -9.46 -10.90
N VAL A 4 -31.68 -8.42 -10.12
CA VAL A 4 -31.06 -8.54 -8.79
C VAL A 4 -32.05 -9.26 -7.87
N PRO A 5 -31.70 -10.42 -7.30
CA PRO A 5 -32.56 -11.12 -6.34
C PRO A 5 -32.84 -10.23 -5.12
N SER A 6 -34.11 -10.18 -4.70
CA SER A 6 -34.59 -9.31 -3.61
C SER A 6 -34.35 -9.86 -2.19
N ASP A 7 -33.65 -10.99 -2.05
CA ASP A 7 -33.43 -11.64 -0.75
C ASP A 7 -31.93 -11.74 -0.41
N PRO A 8 -31.44 -10.99 0.60
CA PRO A 8 -30.06 -11.06 1.08
C PRO A 8 -29.61 -12.46 1.51
N ALA A 9 -30.54 -13.35 1.88
CA ALA A 9 -30.24 -14.71 2.33
C ALA A 9 -29.71 -15.64 1.21
N GLN A 10 -29.78 -15.21 -0.05
CA GLN A 10 -29.25 -15.97 -1.19
C GLN A 10 -27.76 -15.71 -1.48
N TYR A 11 -27.18 -14.67 -0.87
CA TYR A 11 -25.78 -14.33 -1.05
C TYR A 11 -24.91 -15.01 0.00
N ARG A 12 -23.78 -15.58 -0.43
CA ARG A 12 -22.78 -16.11 0.52
C ARG A 12 -22.01 -14.95 1.18
N ARG A 13 -21.47 -15.17 2.38
CA ARG A 13 -20.63 -14.19 3.06
C ARG A 13 -19.27 -14.04 2.37
N PHE A 14 -18.67 -12.86 2.48
CA PHE A 14 -17.32 -12.57 2.00
C PHE A 14 -16.28 -13.37 2.82
N THR A 15 -15.31 -13.98 2.17
CA THR A 15 -14.27 -14.84 2.77
C THR A 15 -12.87 -14.35 2.42
N VAL A 16 -11.85 -14.90 3.09
CA VAL A 16 -10.46 -14.57 2.74
C VAL A 16 -10.12 -15.04 1.32
N ASP A 17 -10.70 -16.16 0.86
CA ASP A 17 -10.48 -16.62 -0.51
C ASP A 17 -11.01 -15.61 -1.54
N ASP A 18 -12.08 -14.89 -1.23
CA ASP A 18 -12.59 -13.81 -2.08
C ASP A 18 -11.57 -12.69 -2.20
N LEU A 19 -11.08 -12.19 -1.05
CA LEU A 19 -10.02 -11.18 -0.98
C LEU A 19 -8.80 -11.59 -1.81
N LEU A 20 -8.33 -12.83 -1.65
CA LEU A 20 -7.16 -13.34 -2.37
C LEU A 20 -7.39 -13.53 -3.87
N SER A 21 -8.66 -13.55 -4.30
CA SER A 21 -9.10 -13.73 -5.68
C SER A 21 -9.48 -12.41 -6.38
N LEU A 22 -9.30 -11.26 -5.72
CA LEU A 22 -9.59 -9.96 -6.32
C LEU A 22 -8.51 -9.55 -7.33
N ASP A 23 -8.95 -9.20 -8.52
CA ASP A 23 -8.16 -8.41 -9.46
C ASP A 23 -8.17 -6.95 -9.03
N SER A 24 -7.13 -6.22 -9.40
CA SER A 24 -7.10 -4.77 -9.31
C SER A 24 -6.45 -4.16 -10.54
N PHE A 25 -6.18 -2.86 -10.50
CA PHE A 25 -5.48 -2.16 -11.56
C PHE A 25 -4.17 -1.61 -11.02
N GLN A 26 -3.15 -1.54 -11.87
CA GLN A 26 -1.86 -1.02 -11.47
C GLN A 26 -2.01 0.45 -11.04
N ARG A 27 -1.46 0.79 -9.87
CA ARG A 27 -1.46 2.15 -9.31
C ARG A 27 -0.06 2.73 -9.15
N ASP A 28 0.90 1.86 -8.87
CA ASP A 28 2.29 2.23 -8.64
C ASP A 28 3.11 2.10 -9.92
N TYR A 29 4.26 2.79 -9.95
CA TYR A 29 5.29 2.67 -10.99
C TYR A 29 4.85 3.07 -12.41
N GLY A 30 3.76 3.82 -12.54
CA GLY A 30 3.35 4.48 -13.77
C GLY A 30 1.86 4.50 -14.03
N ARG A 31 1.50 4.91 -15.26
CA ARG A 31 0.10 5.08 -15.66
C ARG A 31 -0.64 3.76 -15.62
N THR A 32 -1.87 3.75 -15.10
CA THR A 32 -2.75 2.58 -15.19
C THR A 32 -3.16 2.28 -16.63
N CYS A 33 -3.35 3.31 -17.45
CA CYS A 33 -3.78 3.19 -18.83
C CYS A 33 -3.21 4.31 -19.72
N ALA A 34 -3.14 4.05 -21.03
CA ALA A 34 -2.65 4.99 -22.02
C ALA A 34 -3.42 4.81 -23.36
N LEU A 35 -3.93 5.92 -23.90
CA LEU A 35 -4.65 5.97 -25.18
C LEU A 35 -3.64 6.05 -26.35
N SER A 36 -3.90 5.29 -27.41
CA SER A 36 -3.09 5.36 -28.63
C SER A 36 -3.11 6.77 -29.23
N PRO A 37 -2.07 7.19 -29.97
CA PRO A 37 -2.00 8.53 -30.56
C PRO A 37 -3.18 8.87 -31.47
N ASP A 38 -3.67 7.88 -32.22
CA ASP A 38 -4.84 8.00 -33.11
C ASP A 38 -6.20 7.96 -32.38
N GLY A 39 -6.21 7.68 -31.07
CA GLY A 39 -7.42 7.51 -30.27
C GLY A 39 -8.24 6.25 -30.55
N GLY A 40 -7.73 5.34 -31.41
CA GLY A 40 -8.43 4.13 -31.83
C GLY A 40 -8.42 2.99 -30.80
N SER A 41 -7.46 3.01 -29.87
CA SER A 41 -7.26 1.95 -28.88
C SER A 41 -6.77 2.48 -27.53
N ILE A 42 -7.00 1.72 -26.46
CA ILE A 42 -6.43 2.00 -25.13
C ILE A 42 -5.75 0.76 -24.56
N CYS A 43 -4.52 0.96 -24.04
CA CYS A 43 -3.76 -0.07 -23.34
C CYS A 43 -3.84 0.19 -21.83
N PHE A 44 -4.00 -0.84 -21.01
CA PHE A 44 -4.10 -0.71 -19.56
C PHE A 44 -3.54 -1.93 -18.82
N ALA A 45 -3.10 -1.71 -17.58
CA ALA A 45 -2.51 -2.73 -16.72
C ALA A 45 -3.51 -3.23 -15.67
N VAL A 46 -3.79 -4.54 -15.70
CA VAL A 46 -4.59 -5.26 -14.70
C VAL A 46 -3.66 -6.04 -13.80
N VAL A 47 -3.77 -5.88 -12.48
CA VAL A 47 -3.03 -6.66 -11.50
C VAL A 47 -3.87 -7.89 -11.14
N ARG A 48 -3.35 -9.08 -11.45
CA ARG A 48 -4.01 -10.36 -11.17
C ARG A 48 -4.06 -10.67 -9.66
N PRO A 49 -4.89 -11.61 -9.20
CA PRO A 49 -5.13 -11.82 -7.77
C PRO A 49 -3.93 -12.36 -7.01
N LEU A 50 -3.96 -12.25 -5.68
CA LEU A 50 -2.84 -12.68 -4.85
C LEU A 50 -2.68 -14.19 -4.86
N ALA A 51 -3.79 -14.91 -5.04
CA ALA A 51 -3.80 -16.34 -5.27
C ALA A 51 -3.05 -16.78 -6.55
N ASP A 52 -2.91 -15.91 -7.56
CA ASP A 52 -2.15 -16.20 -8.78
C ASP A 52 -0.64 -15.89 -8.62
N GLY A 53 -0.22 -15.32 -7.49
CA GLY A 53 1.17 -14.97 -7.21
C GLY A 53 2.08 -16.21 -7.06
N ARG A 54 3.33 -16.07 -7.50
CA ARG A 54 4.37 -17.12 -7.38
C ARG A 54 5.36 -16.85 -6.24
N ARG A 55 5.52 -15.59 -5.86
CA ARG A 55 6.37 -15.11 -4.78
C ARG A 55 5.62 -14.02 -4.02
N PHE A 56 5.86 -13.97 -2.72
CA PHE A 56 5.13 -13.08 -1.80
C PHE A 56 6.07 -12.21 -0.96
N ASP A 57 7.38 -12.39 -1.12
CA ASP A 57 8.43 -11.60 -0.45
C ASP A 57 8.72 -10.27 -1.17
N ARG A 58 7.76 -9.75 -1.95
CA ARG A 58 7.97 -8.61 -2.87
C ARG A 58 6.89 -7.54 -2.77
N ALA A 59 6.46 -7.25 -1.54
CA ALA A 59 5.46 -6.22 -1.28
C ALA A 59 5.80 -4.87 -1.96
N TYR A 60 7.09 -4.55 -2.05
CA TYR A 60 7.62 -3.35 -2.72
C TYR A 60 7.33 -3.25 -4.22
N LEU A 61 6.78 -4.27 -4.89
CA LEU A 61 6.39 -4.18 -6.30
C LEU A 61 4.95 -3.70 -6.50
N GLY A 62 4.16 -3.49 -5.43
CA GLY A 62 2.79 -2.97 -5.56
C GLY A 62 1.87 -3.82 -6.45
N GLY A 63 2.20 -5.11 -6.63
CA GLY A 63 1.50 -6.02 -7.55
C GLY A 63 1.97 -5.98 -9.01
N LEU A 64 3.00 -5.20 -9.35
CA LEU A 64 3.60 -5.17 -10.69
C LEU A 64 4.09 -6.55 -11.16
N ASP A 65 4.47 -7.43 -10.24
CA ASP A 65 4.85 -8.84 -10.47
C ASP A 65 3.69 -9.74 -10.90
N ARG A 66 2.47 -9.22 -10.87
CA ARG A 66 1.24 -9.88 -11.31
C ARG A 66 0.47 -9.03 -12.32
N ALA A 67 1.09 -7.98 -12.86
CA ALA A 67 0.47 -7.12 -13.85
C ALA A 67 0.41 -7.79 -15.23
N GLU A 68 -0.71 -7.62 -15.92
CA GLU A 68 -0.93 -8.01 -17.30
C GLU A 68 -1.41 -6.79 -18.10
N LEU A 69 -0.86 -6.60 -19.29
CA LEU A 69 -1.31 -5.55 -20.21
C LEU A 69 -2.46 -6.07 -21.07
N HIS A 70 -3.50 -5.26 -21.16
CA HIS A 70 -4.65 -5.49 -22.02
C HIS A 70 -4.79 -4.34 -23.02
N LEU A 71 -5.21 -4.68 -24.23
CA LEU A 71 -5.49 -3.70 -25.29
C LEU A 71 -6.96 -3.81 -25.71
N TYR A 72 -7.65 -2.69 -25.67
CA TYR A 72 -9.03 -2.54 -26.14
C TYR A 72 -9.06 -1.65 -27.38
N GLU A 73 -9.68 -2.14 -28.45
CA GLU A 73 -9.86 -1.39 -29.71
C GLU A 73 -11.31 -0.89 -29.82
N PHE A 74 -11.51 0.42 -29.95
CA PHE A 74 -12.85 1.02 -29.86
C PHE A 74 -13.75 0.70 -31.06
N ALA A 75 -13.20 0.70 -32.27
CA ALA A 75 -13.97 0.46 -33.49
C ALA A 75 -14.53 -0.97 -33.57
N GLY A 76 -13.71 -1.96 -33.20
CA GLY A 76 -14.10 -3.37 -33.18
C GLY A 76 -14.75 -3.83 -31.87
N ARG A 77 -14.62 -3.04 -30.79
CA ARG A 77 -14.98 -3.43 -29.41
C ARG A 77 -14.30 -4.74 -28.98
N THR A 78 -13.06 -4.91 -29.40
CA THR A 78 -12.28 -6.12 -29.14
C THR A 78 -11.30 -5.88 -28.01
N LEU A 79 -11.34 -6.77 -27.02
CA LEU A 79 -10.40 -6.82 -25.90
C LEU A 79 -9.47 -8.02 -26.10
N ARG A 80 -8.15 -7.82 -25.96
CA ARG A 80 -7.18 -8.92 -25.85
C ARG A 80 -6.15 -8.65 -24.77
N ARG A 81 -5.65 -9.71 -24.13
CA ARG A 81 -4.41 -9.63 -23.36
C ARG A 81 -3.26 -9.44 -24.34
N LEU A 82 -2.49 -8.38 -24.15
CA LEU A 82 -1.39 -7.98 -25.02
C LEU A 82 -0.07 -8.60 -24.56
N ALA A 83 0.25 -8.51 -23.27
CA ALA A 83 1.48 -9.03 -22.69
C ALA A 83 1.30 -9.35 -21.20
N GLY A 84 2.22 -10.16 -20.64
CA GLY A 84 2.11 -10.67 -19.27
C GLY A 84 1.25 -11.94 -19.19
N ASP A 85 1.50 -12.70 -18.13
CA ASP A 85 0.84 -13.93 -17.71
C ASP A 85 1.30 -14.25 -16.28
N ALA A 86 0.57 -13.76 -15.27
CA ALA A 86 0.99 -13.83 -13.87
C ALA A 86 1.23 -15.28 -13.42
N ARG A 87 0.39 -16.22 -13.89
CA ARG A 87 0.52 -17.66 -13.59
C ARG A 87 1.76 -18.30 -14.20
N ALA A 88 2.24 -17.77 -15.34
CA ALA A 88 3.51 -18.16 -15.92
C ALA A 88 4.71 -17.42 -15.31
N GLY A 89 4.50 -16.49 -14.37
CA GLY A 89 5.54 -15.64 -13.79
C GLY A 89 6.11 -14.65 -14.81
N ARG A 90 5.26 -14.15 -15.72
CA ARG A 90 5.62 -13.07 -16.65
C ARG A 90 4.75 -11.89 -16.32
N ALA A 91 5.32 -10.78 -15.90
CA ALA A 91 4.53 -9.61 -15.55
C ALA A 91 4.88 -8.44 -16.46
N CYS A 92 3.88 -7.67 -16.86
CA CYS A 92 4.06 -6.51 -17.71
C CYS A 92 3.10 -5.38 -17.34
N GLY A 93 3.63 -4.17 -17.17
CA GLY A 93 2.90 -3.04 -16.64
C GLY A 93 3.44 -1.69 -17.11
N SER A 94 2.86 -0.60 -16.59
CA SER A 94 3.24 0.79 -16.89
C SER A 94 3.24 1.13 -18.39
N PRO A 95 2.13 0.97 -19.13
CA PRO A 95 2.09 1.17 -20.57
C PRO A 95 2.32 2.64 -20.96
N SER A 96 3.17 2.88 -21.97
CA SER A 96 3.42 4.20 -22.56
C SER A 96 3.52 4.11 -24.09
N TRP A 97 2.60 4.78 -24.79
CA TRP A 97 2.55 4.77 -26.25
C TRP A 97 3.62 5.66 -26.88
N SER A 98 4.28 5.12 -27.90
CA SER A 98 5.08 5.90 -28.83
C SER A 98 4.20 6.91 -29.60
N PRO A 99 4.75 8.10 -29.96
CA PRO A 99 3.99 9.13 -30.67
C PRO A 99 3.46 8.69 -32.05
N ASP A 100 4.16 7.76 -32.71
CA ASP A 100 3.75 7.20 -34.01
C ASP A 100 2.77 6.02 -33.88
N GLY A 101 2.49 5.56 -32.65
CA GLY A 101 1.58 4.46 -32.35
C GLY A 101 2.15 3.07 -32.67
N ARG A 102 3.42 2.96 -33.05
CA ARG A 102 4.03 1.69 -33.47
C ARG A 102 4.40 0.79 -32.29
N TRP A 103 4.71 1.40 -31.15
CA TRP A 103 5.21 0.72 -29.96
C TRP A 103 4.46 1.14 -28.70
N ILE A 104 4.31 0.19 -27.79
CA ILE A 104 4.00 0.44 -26.37
C ILE A 104 5.23 0.07 -25.57
N ALA A 105 5.84 1.05 -24.90
CA ALA A 105 6.85 0.78 -23.88
C ALA A 105 6.18 0.28 -22.60
N ALA A 106 6.78 -0.72 -21.96
CA ALA A 106 6.29 -1.31 -20.74
C ALA A 106 7.44 -1.85 -19.88
N VAL A 107 7.17 -1.95 -18.58
CA VAL A 107 8.05 -2.63 -17.63
C VAL A 107 7.75 -4.13 -17.68
N THR A 108 8.79 -4.96 -17.56
CA THR A 108 8.65 -6.42 -17.42
C THR A 108 9.61 -6.97 -16.36
N LEU A 109 9.21 -8.05 -15.71
CA LEU A 109 10.04 -8.80 -14.76
C LEU A 109 10.37 -10.18 -15.37
N SER A 110 11.63 -10.62 -15.25
CA SER A 110 12.11 -11.92 -15.79
C SER A 110 11.77 -13.06 -14.83
N ALA A 111 11.68 -14.32 -15.27
CA ALA A 111 11.24 -15.42 -14.39
C ALA A 111 12.12 -15.67 -13.14
N ASP A 112 13.40 -15.27 -13.19
CA ASP A 112 14.31 -15.29 -12.04
C ASP A 112 14.18 -14.00 -11.19
N ASP A 113 13.58 -12.95 -11.77
CA ASP A 113 13.00 -11.76 -11.14
C ASP A 113 14.00 -10.94 -10.30
N ASP A 114 15.19 -10.78 -10.87
CA ASP A 114 16.30 -10.13 -10.19
C ASP A 114 16.44 -8.63 -10.52
N ALA A 115 15.76 -8.17 -11.56
CA ALA A 115 15.80 -6.81 -12.07
C ALA A 115 14.48 -6.45 -12.75
N VAL A 116 14.24 -5.14 -12.82
CA VAL A 116 13.14 -4.56 -13.58
C VAL A 116 13.67 -4.28 -14.99
N HIS A 117 13.01 -4.78 -16.02
CA HIS A 117 13.41 -4.60 -17.41
C HIS A 117 12.40 -3.74 -18.19
N ALA A 118 12.82 -3.25 -19.35
CA ALA A 118 11.95 -2.55 -20.29
C ALA A 118 11.76 -3.37 -21.57
N VAL A 119 10.57 -3.27 -22.15
CA VAL A 119 10.18 -3.93 -23.39
C VAL A 119 9.38 -2.98 -24.26
N LEU A 120 9.56 -3.07 -25.57
CA LEU A 120 8.69 -2.45 -26.55
C LEU A 120 7.79 -3.50 -27.16
N ILE A 121 6.48 -3.29 -27.08
CA ILE A 121 5.47 -4.24 -27.54
C ILE A 121 4.84 -3.67 -28.81
N ASP A 122 4.82 -4.49 -29.87
CA ASP A 122 4.01 -4.23 -31.05
C ASP A 122 2.53 -4.45 -30.69
N PRO A 123 1.69 -3.40 -30.72
CA PRO A 123 0.29 -3.50 -30.33
C PRO A 123 -0.52 -4.41 -31.27
N ALA A 124 -0.13 -4.55 -32.54
CA ALA A 124 -0.85 -5.35 -33.51
C ALA A 124 -0.62 -6.85 -33.31
N THR A 125 0.61 -7.25 -33.01
CA THR A 125 0.99 -8.66 -32.92
C THR A 125 1.17 -9.16 -31.48
N GLY A 126 1.38 -8.27 -30.51
CA GLY A 126 1.82 -8.61 -29.16
C GLY A 126 3.29 -9.01 -29.08
N ALA A 127 4.05 -8.90 -30.18
CA ALA A 127 5.46 -9.22 -30.19
C ALA A 127 6.25 -8.24 -29.30
N ALA A 128 7.07 -8.80 -28.43
CA ALA A 128 7.87 -8.05 -27.47
C ALA A 128 9.33 -7.96 -27.94
N MET A 129 9.84 -6.75 -28.07
CA MET A 129 11.25 -6.45 -28.32
C MET A 129 11.90 -5.95 -27.03
N PRO A 130 12.85 -6.70 -26.43
CA PRO A 130 13.50 -6.29 -25.20
C PRO A 130 14.39 -5.07 -25.43
N VAL A 131 14.36 -4.11 -24.51
CA VAL A 131 15.39 -3.08 -24.41
C VAL A 131 16.61 -3.73 -23.79
N THR A 132 17.59 -4.08 -24.63
CA THR A 132 18.75 -4.88 -24.20
C THR A 132 19.69 -4.06 -23.33
N THR A 133 19.80 -4.43 -22.06
CA THR A 133 20.69 -3.77 -21.09
C THR A 133 21.05 -4.72 -19.95
N ALA A 134 22.24 -4.53 -19.36
CA ALA A 134 22.64 -5.18 -18.12
C ALA A 134 22.16 -4.43 -16.86
N ARG A 135 21.47 -3.29 -17.04
CA ARG A 135 20.99 -2.40 -15.97
C ARG A 135 19.49 -2.60 -15.74
N SER A 136 19.08 -2.55 -14.47
CA SER A 136 17.65 -2.51 -14.12
C SER A 136 17.09 -1.12 -14.42
N VAL A 137 15.82 -1.07 -14.85
CA VAL A 137 15.02 0.16 -14.83
C VAL A 137 14.92 0.63 -13.39
N ASP A 138 15.12 1.93 -13.20
CA ASP A 138 14.93 2.56 -11.90
C ASP A 138 13.46 2.95 -11.72
N LEU A 139 12.84 2.41 -10.67
CA LEU A 139 11.47 2.72 -10.27
C LEU A 139 11.40 3.73 -9.12
N SER A 140 12.56 4.31 -8.72
CA SER A 140 12.69 5.21 -7.56
C SER A 140 12.00 6.57 -7.66
N PRO A 141 11.57 7.09 -8.84
CA PRO A 141 10.47 8.03 -8.85
C PRO A 141 9.16 7.22 -8.83
N LEU A 142 8.43 7.30 -7.72
CA LEU A 142 7.00 6.93 -7.63
C LEU A 142 6.16 7.96 -8.41
N ASP A 143 6.56 8.26 -9.64
CA ASP A 143 5.88 9.17 -10.56
C ASP A 143 4.70 8.44 -11.20
N ARG A 144 3.54 9.10 -11.21
CA ARG A 144 2.31 8.59 -11.85
C ARG A 144 2.49 8.40 -13.35
N ASP A 145 3.44 9.10 -13.98
CA ASP A 145 3.67 9.00 -15.42
C ASP A 145 4.51 7.78 -15.83
N GLY A 146 5.19 7.14 -14.87
CA GLY A 146 5.98 5.94 -15.09
C GLY A 146 7.36 6.20 -15.67
N PRO A 147 8.18 5.16 -15.87
CA PRO A 147 9.60 5.32 -16.17
C PRO A 147 9.91 5.66 -17.64
N PHE A 148 8.90 5.87 -18.49
CA PHE A 148 9.09 5.99 -19.94
C PHE A 148 8.63 7.33 -20.49
N THR A 149 9.56 8.06 -21.09
CA THR A 149 9.27 9.31 -21.82
C THR A 149 9.69 9.17 -23.26
N TRP A 150 8.73 9.25 -24.19
CA TRP A 150 9.03 9.22 -25.61
C TRP A 150 9.57 10.57 -26.09
N LEU A 151 10.71 10.54 -26.78
CA LEU A 151 11.36 11.70 -27.36
C LEU A 151 10.75 12.03 -28.74
N PRO A 152 10.81 13.29 -29.20
CA PRO A 152 10.27 13.68 -30.51
C PRO A 152 10.92 12.98 -31.71
N ASP A 153 12.10 12.40 -31.53
CA ASP A 153 12.83 11.65 -32.55
C ASP A 153 12.47 10.14 -32.59
N GLY A 154 11.48 9.72 -31.80
CA GLY A 154 11.00 8.34 -31.76
C GLY A 154 11.77 7.41 -30.83
N ARG A 155 12.80 7.90 -30.13
CA ARG A 155 13.48 7.14 -29.08
C ARG A 155 12.68 7.17 -27.77
N VAL A 156 12.83 6.15 -26.94
CA VAL A 156 12.26 6.12 -25.58
C VAL A 156 13.34 6.39 -24.56
N ALA A 157 13.14 7.41 -23.73
CA ALA A 157 13.98 7.71 -22.58
C ALA A 157 13.49 6.93 -21.35
N LEU A 158 14.43 6.36 -20.61
CA LEU A 158 14.18 5.60 -19.39
C LEU A 158 15.32 5.77 -18.37
N PRO A 159 15.03 5.81 -17.06
CA PRO A 159 16.05 5.85 -16.02
C PRO A 159 16.58 4.42 -15.80
N LEU A 160 17.91 4.27 -15.81
CA LEU A 160 18.57 3.00 -15.54
C LEU A 160 19.46 3.13 -14.30
N LEU A 161 19.43 2.10 -13.47
CA LEU A 161 20.38 1.95 -12.37
C LEU A 161 21.81 1.73 -12.91
N ALA A 162 22.81 1.87 -12.05
CA ALA A 162 24.17 1.43 -12.36
C ALA A 162 24.19 -0.08 -12.73
N GLU A 163 25.21 -0.51 -13.47
CA GLU A 163 25.34 -1.94 -13.79
C GLU A 163 25.38 -2.78 -12.52
N ARG A 164 24.61 -3.87 -12.50
CA ARG A 164 24.45 -4.79 -11.36
C ARG A 164 23.78 -4.17 -10.12
N ALA A 165 23.40 -2.90 -10.14
CA ALA A 165 22.53 -2.34 -9.11
C ALA A 165 21.09 -2.82 -9.30
N THR A 166 20.39 -3.00 -8.18
CA THR A 166 18.98 -3.39 -8.09
C THR A 166 18.25 -2.34 -7.25
N PRO A 167 16.93 -2.12 -7.45
CA PRO A 167 16.17 -1.22 -6.60
C PRO A 167 16.37 -1.55 -5.11
N VAL A 168 16.53 -0.56 -4.24
CA VAL A 168 16.90 -0.78 -2.81
C VAL A 168 15.94 -1.77 -2.15
N MET A 169 14.63 -1.58 -2.33
CA MET A 169 13.64 -2.49 -1.75
C MET A 169 13.74 -3.90 -2.33
N ALA A 170 14.04 -4.05 -3.64
CA ALA A 170 14.29 -5.37 -4.23
C ALA A 170 15.52 -6.06 -3.64
N HIS A 171 16.56 -5.30 -3.33
CA HIS A 171 17.79 -5.82 -2.72
C HIS A 171 17.52 -6.37 -1.31
N LEU A 172 16.89 -5.55 -0.46
CA LEU A 172 16.61 -5.85 0.95
C LEU A 172 15.85 -7.16 1.16
N HIS A 173 14.77 -7.36 0.40
CA HIS A 173 13.93 -8.55 0.56
C HIS A 173 14.60 -9.84 0.05
N ARG A 174 15.51 -9.74 -0.93
CA ARG A 174 16.07 -10.90 -1.63
C ARG A 174 17.27 -11.51 -0.93
N ARG A 175 18.14 -10.68 -0.35
CA ARG A 175 19.42 -11.14 0.19
C ARG A 175 19.41 -11.37 1.68
N LEU A 176 18.49 -10.75 2.42
CA LEU A 176 18.41 -10.89 3.88
C LEU A 176 18.48 -12.35 4.33
N PHE A 177 17.57 -13.19 3.84
CA PHE A 177 17.47 -14.59 4.28
C PHE A 177 18.59 -15.48 3.72
N GLY A 178 19.01 -15.25 2.47
CA GLY A 178 20.11 -15.98 1.86
C GLY A 178 21.44 -15.68 2.56
N ASN A 179 21.77 -14.40 2.73
CA ASN A 179 22.97 -13.96 3.42
C ASN A 179 22.96 -14.41 4.89
N ALA A 180 21.81 -14.36 5.57
CA ALA A 180 21.68 -14.88 6.93
C ALA A 180 21.97 -16.38 6.98
N HIS A 181 21.38 -17.17 6.07
CA HIS A 181 21.61 -18.61 5.97
C HIS A 181 23.09 -18.93 5.71
N ASP A 182 23.71 -18.27 4.74
CA ASP A 182 25.12 -18.45 4.40
C ASP A 182 26.04 -18.06 5.55
N ALA A 183 25.76 -16.94 6.23
CA ALA A 183 26.50 -16.51 7.42
C ALA A 183 26.36 -17.52 8.57
N TRP A 184 25.15 -18.05 8.83
CA TRP A 184 24.94 -19.07 9.85
C TRP A 184 25.65 -20.38 9.51
N ALA A 185 25.64 -20.79 8.23
CA ALA A 185 26.36 -21.96 7.76
C ALA A 185 27.88 -21.77 7.90
N ALA A 186 28.42 -20.61 7.50
CA ALA A 186 29.83 -20.28 7.65
C ALA A 186 30.26 -20.30 9.13
N ASN A 187 29.46 -19.73 10.03
CA ASN A 187 29.69 -19.77 11.47
C ASN A 187 29.63 -21.20 12.02
N ALA A 188 28.65 -22.01 11.61
CA ALA A 188 28.49 -23.38 12.05
C ALA A 188 29.67 -24.27 11.62
N LEU A 189 30.24 -24.02 10.44
CA LEU A 189 31.41 -24.73 9.93
C LEU A 189 32.73 -24.19 10.51
N GLY A 190 32.77 -22.93 10.97
CA GLY A 190 33.92 -22.34 11.63
C GLY A 190 35.15 -22.10 10.74
N HIS A 191 34.98 -22.15 9.42
CA HIS A 191 36.09 -22.01 8.47
C HIS A 191 36.31 -20.57 7.99
N GLN A 192 35.36 -19.67 8.23
CA GLN A 192 35.42 -18.27 7.79
C GLN A 192 34.82 -17.36 8.88
N PRO A 193 35.39 -16.15 9.10
CA PRO A 193 34.79 -15.17 9.99
C PRO A 193 33.47 -14.64 9.42
N THR A 194 32.49 -14.41 10.29
CA THR A 194 31.15 -13.90 9.93
C THR A 194 30.88 -12.51 10.52
N ALA A 195 31.93 -11.80 10.94
CA ALA A 195 31.81 -10.48 11.54
C ALA A 195 31.46 -9.43 10.47
N ASP A 196 30.46 -8.60 10.77
CA ASP A 196 30.15 -7.37 10.03
C ASP A 196 30.60 -6.16 10.85
N VAL A 197 31.50 -5.35 10.29
CA VAL A 197 32.15 -4.25 11.00
C VAL A 197 31.61 -2.93 10.47
N LEU A 198 30.88 -2.21 11.31
CA LEU A 198 30.27 -0.92 11.00
C LEU A 198 31.08 0.22 11.65
N ASP A 199 31.96 0.85 10.88
CA ASP A 199 32.71 2.02 11.32
C ASP A 199 31.91 3.31 11.10
N SER A 200 31.90 4.23 12.06
CA SER A 200 31.20 5.53 11.93
C SER A 200 31.67 6.35 10.72
N ALA A 201 32.93 6.18 10.30
CA ALA A 201 33.46 6.79 9.08
C ALA A 201 32.84 6.23 7.80
N ALA A 202 32.29 5.01 7.84
CA ALA A 202 31.48 4.43 6.77
C ALA A 202 30.04 4.97 6.74
N PHE A 203 29.57 5.59 7.84
CA PHE A 203 28.33 6.38 7.90
C PHE A 203 28.59 7.86 7.55
N GLY A 204 29.55 8.14 6.65
CA GLY A 204 29.82 9.51 6.15
C GLY A 204 28.59 10.16 5.53
N ASP A 205 28.75 11.37 4.97
CA ASP A 205 27.62 12.06 4.31
C ASP A 205 26.90 11.09 3.37
N PRO A 206 25.54 11.02 3.43
CA PRO A 206 24.79 10.21 2.49
C PRO A 206 25.31 10.57 1.09
N PRO A 207 25.73 9.59 0.26
CA PRO A 207 26.12 9.89 -1.10
C PRO A 207 25.06 10.80 -1.70
N ALA A 208 25.47 11.89 -2.35
CA ALA A 208 24.51 12.70 -3.09
C ALA A 208 23.79 11.73 -4.02
N ALA A 209 22.49 11.53 -3.80
CA ALA A 209 21.79 10.50 -4.54
C ALA A 209 22.01 10.79 -6.01
N SER A 210 22.70 9.88 -6.71
CA SER A 210 23.07 10.12 -8.10
C SER A 210 21.78 10.27 -8.87
N ALA A 211 21.64 11.35 -9.66
CA ALA A 211 20.54 11.41 -10.61
C ALA A 211 20.51 10.10 -11.42
N PRO A 212 19.34 9.49 -11.65
CA PRO A 212 19.29 8.29 -12.46
C PRO A 212 19.96 8.59 -13.81
N ASP A 213 20.82 7.68 -14.25
CA ASP A 213 21.35 7.78 -15.60
C ASP A 213 20.15 7.64 -16.54
N TRP A 214 19.79 8.71 -17.21
CA TRP A 214 18.78 8.65 -18.26
C TRP A 214 19.44 8.11 -19.52
N TRP A 215 18.84 7.06 -20.08
CA TRP A 215 19.26 6.49 -21.35
C TRP A 215 18.13 6.65 -22.35
N ALA A 216 18.48 6.69 -23.63
CA ALA A 216 17.54 6.64 -24.73
C ALA A 216 17.78 5.36 -25.54
N PHE A 217 16.72 4.59 -25.72
CA PHE A 217 16.70 3.43 -26.60
C PHE A 217 16.07 3.81 -27.95
N ASP A 218 16.74 3.44 -29.04
CA ASP A 218 16.27 3.62 -30.40
C ASP A 218 15.67 2.30 -30.94
N PRO A 219 14.34 2.24 -31.15
CA PRO A 219 13.68 1.05 -31.68
C PRO A 219 14.12 0.66 -33.09
N ALA A 220 14.61 1.61 -33.89
CA ALA A 220 14.99 1.36 -35.28
C ALA A 220 16.37 0.69 -35.41
N SER A 221 17.32 1.11 -34.58
CA SER A 221 18.69 0.56 -34.57
C SER A 221 18.93 -0.49 -33.49
N GLY A 222 18.07 -0.55 -32.46
CA GLY A 222 18.29 -1.35 -31.25
C GLY A 222 19.38 -0.77 -30.33
N ALA A 223 19.84 0.45 -30.58
CA ALA A 223 20.91 1.07 -29.81
C ALA A 223 20.38 1.71 -28.52
N LEU A 224 21.17 1.58 -27.44
CA LEU A 224 20.94 2.23 -26.16
C LEU A 224 22.09 3.20 -25.87
N SER A 225 21.78 4.47 -25.58
CA SER A 225 22.79 5.50 -25.35
C SER A 225 22.43 6.41 -24.19
N ALA A 226 23.42 6.81 -23.38
CA ALA A 226 23.21 7.74 -22.28
C ALA A 226 22.81 9.13 -22.80
N LEU A 227 21.86 9.78 -22.12
CA LEU A 227 21.45 11.15 -22.41
C LEU A 227 22.33 12.14 -21.66
N SER A 228 22.75 13.21 -22.33
CA SER A 228 23.47 14.30 -21.67
C SER A 228 22.51 15.10 -20.76
N PRO A 229 23.02 15.78 -19.71
CA PRO A 229 22.19 16.62 -18.85
C PRO A 229 21.36 17.67 -19.61
N GLN A 230 21.92 18.22 -20.69
CA GLN A 230 21.21 19.17 -21.57
C GLN A 230 20.07 18.51 -22.34
N ALA A 231 20.25 17.25 -22.78
CA ALA A 231 19.20 16.50 -23.44
C ALA A 231 18.06 16.16 -22.46
N CYS A 232 18.40 15.75 -21.24
CA CYS A 232 17.41 15.52 -20.18
C CYS A 232 16.61 16.79 -19.86
N ALA A 233 17.29 17.92 -19.66
CA ALA A 233 16.64 19.20 -19.39
C ALA A 233 15.69 19.64 -20.53
N ARG A 234 16.10 19.46 -21.79
CA ARG A 234 15.24 19.78 -22.96
C ARG A 234 14.02 18.87 -23.06
N ALA A 235 14.15 17.61 -22.65
CA ALA A 235 13.07 16.64 -22.67
C ALA A 235 12.20 16.68 -21.40
N GLY A 236 12.46 17.61 -20.47
CA GLY A 236 11.72 17.70 -19.20
C GLY A 236 11.95 16.48 -18.29
N LEU A 237 13.04 15.74 -18.49
CA LEU A 237 13.39 14.59 -17.66
C LEU A 237 13.98 15.10 -16.36
N THR A 238 13.11 15.34 -15.38
CA THR A 238 13.51 15.80 -14.05
C THR A 238 13.43 14.66 -13.04
N ARG A 239 14.31 14.71 -12.04
CA ARG A 239 14.13 13.96 -10.81
C ARG A 239 13.10 14.72 -9.98
N ALA A 240 11.92 14.14 -9.74
CA ALA A 240 11.21 14.52 -8.52
C ALA A 240 12.20 14.24 -7.38
N ALA A 241 12.58 15.25 -6.60
CA ALA A 241 13.37 14.99 -5.40
C ALA A 241 12.63 13.88 -4.63
N VAL A 242 13.35 12.86 -4.20
CA VAL A 242 12.82 12.00 -3.14
C VAL A 242 12.69 12.97 -1.98
N THR A 243 11.50 13.51 -1.79
CA THR A 243 11.23 14.26 -0.58
C THR A 243 11.39 13.25 0.55
N ASP A 244 11.98 13.64 1.68
CA ASP A 244 11.93 12.84 2.92
C ASP A 244 10.47 12.60 3.39
N THR A 245 9.54 13.28 2.73
CA THR A 245 8.13 12.92 2.66
C THR A 245 7.98 11.76 1.66
N PRO A 246 7.50 10.56 2.06
CA PRO A 246 7.02 9.59 1.08
C PRO A 246 6.16 10.35 0.08
N PRO A 247 6.32 10.05 -1.23
CA PRO A 247 5.78 10.88 -2.29
C PRO A 247 4.37 11.25 -1.93
N ASP A 248 4.09 12.53 -2.14
CA ASP A 248 2.75 13.02 -2.08
C ASP A 248 1.95 12.26 -3.15
N THR A 249 1.44 11.08 -2.80
CA THR A 249 0.28 10.50 -3.47
C THR A 249 -0.90 11.49 -3.44
N ARG A 250 -0.76 12.57 -2.65
CA ARG A 250 -1.65 13.73 -2.52
C ARG A 250 -1.42 14.84 -3.57
N GLY A 251 -0.57 14.60 -4.58
CA GLY A 251 -0.59 15.34 -5.84
C GLY A 251 -1.87 15.03 -6.62
N THR A 252 -2.97 15.64 -6.19
CA THR A 252 -4.38 15.26 -6.39
C THR A 252 -4.74 14.07 -5.52
N ASN A 253 -5.42 14.27 -4.39
CA ASN A 253 -6.84 13.92 -4.40
C ASN A 253 -7.35 13.89 -5.85
N ASP A 254 -7.25 12.71 -6.46
CA ASP A 254 -8.20 12.33 -7.50
C ASP A 254 -9.52 12.77 -6.90
N ALA A 255 -10.14 13.78 -7.52
CA ALA A 255 -11.45 14.18 -7.09
C ALA A 255 -12.31 12.95 -7.40
N ASP A 256 -12.44 12.02 -6.45
CA ASP A 256 -13.58 11.12 -6.45
C ASP A 256 -14.74 12.11 -6.51
N GLU A 257 -15.52 12.01 -7.58
CA GLU A 257 -16.86 12.54 -7.51
C GLU A 257 -17.48 11.84 -6.29
N PRO A 258 -18.10 12.60 -5.36
CA PRO A 258 -18.80 11.98 -4.25
C PRO A 258 -19.67 10.87 -4.84
N ALA A 259 -19.61 9.66 -4.25
CA ALA A 259 -20.42 8.55 -4.72
C ALA A 259 -21.81 9.08 -5.05
N ASP A 260 -22.19 8.99 -6.31
CA ASP A 260 -23.53 9.36 -6.71
C ASP A 260 -24.49 8.54 -5.83
N HIS A 261 -25.73 9.01 -5.67
CA HIS A 261 -26.75 8.32 -4.87
C HIS A 261 -27.05 6.87 -5.36
N ASP A 262 -26.34 6.36 -6.36
CA ASP A 262 -26.35 5.00 -6.89
C ASP A 262 -25.46 4.00 -6.13
N GLY A 263 -24.59 4.46 -5.22
CA GLY A 263 -23.74 3.59 -4.40
C GLY A 263 -22.52 3.01 -5.13
N VAL A 264 -22.09 3.62 -6.25
CA VAL A 264 -20.88 3.23 -6.99
C VAL A 264 -19.76 4.24 -6.71
N ARG A 265 -18.64 3.77 -6.15
CA ARG A 265 -17.44 4.61 -6.01
C ARG A 265 -16.72 4.70 -7.35
N ARG A 266 -16.34 5.92 -7.74
CA ARG A 266 -15.68 6.20 -9.02
C ARG A 266 -14.33 6.87 -8.77
N GLU A 267 -13.26 6.19 -9.17
CA GLU A 267 -11.89 6.67 -9.05
C GLU A 267 -11.38 7.10 -10.44
N ARG A 268 -11.02 8.37 -10.60
CA ARG A 268 -10.45 8.87 -11.85
C ARG A 268 -8.96 8.53 -11.91
N ILE A 269 -8.53 7.84 -12.97
CA ILE A 269 -7.14 7.36 -13.12
C ILE A 269 -6.36 8.00 -14.27
N SER A 270 -6.97 8.96 -14.99
CA SER A 270 -6.29 9.71 -16.05
C SER A 270 -6.27 11.21 -15.76
N ALA A 271 -5.06 11.75 -15.69
CA ALA A 271 -4.77 13.18 -15.77
C ALA A 271 -3.85 13.45 -16.98
N GLU A 272 -4.34 13.25 -18.21
CA GLU A 272 -3.59 13.70 -19.38
C GLU A 272 -3.71 15.23 -19.52
N PRO A 273 -2.60 15.97 -19.70
CA PRO A 273 -2.61 17.43 -19.89
C PRO A 273 -3.50 17.87 -21.06
N GLU A 274 -3.53 17.07 -22.13
CA GLU A 274 -4.32 17.32 -23.34
C GLU A 274 -5.79 16.91 -23.22
N ARG A 275 -6.18 16.26 -22.11
CA ARG A 275 -7.56 15.79 -21.82
C ARG A 275 -8.21 15.02 -22.98
N ARG A 276 -7.44 14.22 -23.72
CA ARG A 276 -7.91 13.43 -24.87
C ARG A 276 -8.92 12.34 -24.49
N TYR A 277 -8.91 11.89 -23.23
CA TYR A 277 -9.91 11.00 -22.65
C TYR A 277 -10.00 11.19 -21.13
N ALA A 278 -11.03 10.59 -20.55
CA ALA A 278 -11.16 10.35 -19.12
C ALA A 278 -11.32 8.85 -18.88
N ALA A 279 -10.46 8.26 -18.06
CA ALA A 279 -10.58 6.90 -17.57
C ALA A 279 -10.94 6.91 -16.08
N VAL A 280 -11.92 6.07 -15.73
CA VAL A 280 -12.48 5.94 -14.40
C VAL A 280 -12.58 4.46 -14.07
N ILE A 281 -12.20 4.09 -12.85
CA ILE A 281 -12.51 2.79 -12.29
C ILE A 281 -13.76 2.92 -11.44
N GLU A 282 -14.77 2.15 -11.79
CA GLU A 282 -16.03 2.06 -11.08
C GLU A 282 -15.99 0.82 -10.18
N HIS A 283 -16.07 1.06 -8.87
CA HIS A 283 -16.16 0.05 -7.84
C HIS A 283 -17.64 -0.24 -7.58
N GLY A 284 -18.18 -1.19 -8.34
CA GLY A 284 -19.56 -1.63 -8.21
C GLY A 284 -19.69 -2.80 -7.24
N ARG A 285 -20.88 -2.95 -6.66
CA ARG A 285 -21.21 -4.13 -5.83
C ARG A 285 -21.08 -5.45 -6.60
N ASP A 286 -21.33 -5.42 -7.90
CA ASP A 286 -21.38 -6.62 -8.75
C ASP A 286 -20.07 -6.90 -9.50
N ALA A 287 -19.29 -5.86 -9.79
CA ALA A 287 -18.03 -5.94 -10.52
C ALA A 287 -17.24 -4.63 -10.40
N THR A 288 -15.93 -4.73 -10.65
CA THR A 288 -15.04 -3.58 -10.87
C THR A 288 -14.93 -3.32 -12.37
N ARG A 289 -15.12 -2.07 -12.81
CA ARG A 289 -15.13 -1.72 -14.24
C ARG A 289 -14.12 -0.63 -14.55
N LEU A 290 -13.37 -0.78 -15.64
CA LEU A 290 -12.63 0.32 -16.24
C LEU A 290 -13.49 0.93 -17.34
N THR A 291 -13.85 2.20 -17.16
CA THR A 291 -14.71 2.95 -18.06
C THR A 291 -13.92 4.11 -18.66
N VAL A 292 -14.00 4.26 -19.98
CA VAL A 292 -13.24 5.26 -20.74
C VAL A 292 -14.18 6.12 -21.56
N ARG A 293 -14.03 7.43 -21.47
CA ARG A 293 -14.74 8.41 -22.29
C ARG A 293 -13.74 9.22 -23.11
N LEU A 294 -13.81 9.10 -24.43
CA LEU A 294 -12.97 9.88 -25.34
C LEU A 294 -13.43 11.36 -25.37
N ALA A 295 -12.52 12.27 -25.64
CA ALA A 295 -12.84 13.69 -25.79
C ALA A 295 -13.89 13.90 -26.90
N GLY A 296 -14.93 14.67 -26.60
CA GLY A 296 -16.05 14.92 -27.51
C GLY A 296 -17.08 13.78 -27.58
N ALA A 297 -16.81 12.61 -27.00
CA ALA A 297 -17.81 11.54 -26.88
C ALA A 297 -18.86 11.89 -25.80
N ARG A 298 -20.13 11.59 -26.09
CA ARG A 298 -21.23 11.74 -25.12
C ARG A 298 -21.19 10.64 -24.07
N ASP A 299 -21.00 9.40 -24.51
CA ASP A 299 -21.09 8.22 -23.66
C ASP A 299 -19.69 7.67 -23.34
N ALA A 300 -19.57 7.05 -22.17
CA ALA A 300 -18.39 6.30 -21.78
C ALA A 300 -18.52 4.82 -22.19
N THR A 301 -17.39 4.16 -22.42
CA THR A 301 -17.30 2.75 -22.81
C THR A 301 -16.65 1.95 -21.68
N VAL A 302 -17.29 0.87 -21.23
CA VAL A 302 -16.65 -0.13 -20.35
C VAL A 302 -15.66 -0.92 -21.21
N VAL A 303 -14.36 -0.77 -20.95
CA VAL A 303 -13.29 -1.44 -21.70
C VAL A 303 -12.80 -2.71 -21.01
N PHE A 304 -13.06 -2.84 -19.70
CA PHE A 304 -12.73 -4.02 -18.90
C PHE A 304 -13.70 -4.17 -17.73
N GLU A 305 -14.03 -5.42 -17.39
CA GLU A 305 -14.84 -5.76 -16.22
C GLU A 305 -14.18 -6.94 -15.51
N THR A 306 -14.00 -6.82 -14.18
CA THR A 306 -13.46 -7.88 -13.32
C THR A 306 -14.22 -7.97 -11.99
N ASN A 307 -13.84 -8.91 -11.13
CA ASN A 307 -14.43 -9.15 -9.81
C ASN A 307 -15.94 -9.47 -9.86
N ARG A 308 -16.41 -10.05 -10.97
CA ARG A 308 -17.84 -10.38 -11.19
C ARG A 308 -18.40 -11.38 -10.18
N GLN A 309 -17.53 -12.13 -9.52
CA GLN A 309 -17.91 -13.03 -8.43
C GLN A 309 -18.52 -12.28 -7.24
N LEU A 310 -18.23 -10.99 -7.06
CA LEU A 310 -18.78 -10.15 -5.99
C LEU A 310 -20.31 -10.00 -6.10
N ALA A 311 -20.87 -10.12 -7.32
CA ALA A 311 -22.32 -10.11 -7.53
C ALA A 311 -23.07 -11.19 -6.72
N GLY A 312 -22.39 -12.28 -6.33
CA GLY A 312 -22.94 -13.35 -5.51
C GLY A 312 -22.63 -13.25 -4.01
N ILE A 313 -22.04 -12.14 -3.56
CA ILE A 313 -21.53 -11.99 -2.19
C ILE A 313 -22.33 -10.94 -1.41
N ALA A 314 -22.63 -11.27 -0.16
CA ALA A 314 -23.26 -10.38 0.79
C ALA A 314 -22.18 -9.42 1.34
N THR A 315 -22.30 -8.14 1.00
CA THR A 315 -21.36 -7.09 1.42
C THR A 315 -22.03 -6.20 2.46
N GLY A 316 -21.24 -5.74 3.43
CA GLY A 316 -21.64 -4.73 4.37
C GLY A 316 -21.95 -3.39 3.69
N THR A 317 -22.75 -2.57 4.37
CA THR A 317 -23.18 -1.25 3.86
C THR A 317 -22.53 -0.15 4.67
N THR A 318 -21.97 0.86 4.00
CA THR A 318 -21.32 1.98 4.68
C THR A 318 -22.32 3.10 4.96
N HIS A 319 -22.29 3.62 6.18
CA HIS A 319 -23.08 4.77 6.62
C HIS A 319 -22.17 5.87 7.15
N ARG A 320 -22.29 7.07 6.59
CA ARG A 320 -21.59 8.26 7.10
C ARG A 320 -22.44 8.98 8.14
N LEU A 321 -21.85 9.23 9.31
CA LEU A 321 -22.49 9.95 10.42
C LEU A 321 -21.70 11.21 10.75
N ALA A 322 -22.40 12.28 11.14
CA ALA A 322 -21.77 13.49 11.66
C ALA A 322 -21.37 13.29 13.13
N CYS A 323 -20.14 13.66 13.48
CA CYS A 323 -19.64 13.63 14.85
C CYS A 323 -19.97 14.96 15.57
N ARG A 324 -20.31 14.87 16.86
CA ARG A 324 -20.48 16.06 17.72
C ARG A 324 -19.11 16.70 18.05
N GLY A 325 -19.09 18.00 18.35
CA GLY A 325 -17.88 18.67 18.88
C GLY A 325 -16.82 19.03 17.83
N ALA A 326 -17.20 19.13 16.55
CA ALA A 326 -16.35 19.69 15.50
C ALA A 326 -15.81 21.09 15.88
N GLU A 327 -14.53 21.36 15.58
CA GLU A 327 -13.99 22.72 15.67
C GLU A 327 -14.84 23.67 14.79
N PRO A 328 -15.07 24.94 15.22
CA PRO A 328 -15.87 25.88 14.44
C PRO A 328 -15.37 25.97 12.98
N GLY A 329 -16.22 25.56 12.04
CA GLY A 329 -15.91 25.57 10.60
C GLY A 329 -15.36 24.27 10.00
N ARG A 330 -15.16 23.19 10.77
CA ARG A 330 -14.75 21.86 10.26
C ARG A 330 -15.65 20.74 10.76
N GLN A 331 -16.72 20.42 10.02
CA GLN A 331 -17.59 19.28 10.34
C GLN A 331 -16.78 17.97 10.32
N ARG A 332 -16.90 17.17 11.38
CA ARG A 332 -16.27 15.86 11.49
C ARG A 332 -17.28 14.77 11.19
N PHE A 333 -16.81 13.70 10.56
CA PHE A 333 -17.63 12.55 10.19
C PHE A 333 -16.96 11.25 10.60
N VAL A 334 -17.75 10.21 10.76
CA VAL A 334 -17.31 8.82 10.91
C VAL A 334 -18.03 7.98 9.88
N ASP A 335 -17.31 7.03 9.27
CA ASP A 335 -17.90 6.03 8.38
C ASP A 335 -18.07 4.73 9.16
N VAL A 336 -19.26 4.15 9.09
CA VAL A 336 -19.60 2.90 9.78
C VAL A 336 -19.98 1.85 8.74
N LEU A 337 -19.16 0.81 8.59
CA LEU A 337 -19.50 -0.37 7.80
C LEU A 337 -20.37 -1.29 8.65
N LEU A 338 -21.62 -1.51 8.26
CA LEU A 338 -22.53 -2.44 8.92
C LEU A 338 -22.44 -3.84 8.30
N PRO A 339 -22.61 -4.92 9.08
CA PRO A 339 -22.71 -6.28 8.57
C PRO A 339 -23.79 -6.43 7.47
N PRO A 340 -23.61 -7.36 6.51
CA PRO A 340 -24.59 -7.59 5.44
C PRO A 340 -25.97 -8.06 5.96
N ASP A 341 -26.03 -8.62 7.17
CA ASP A 341 -27.22 -9.13 7.85
C ASP A 341 -27.73 -8.18 8.95
N TYR A 342 -27.29 -6.91 8.95
CA TYR A 342 -27.76 -5.92 9.93
C TYR A 342 -29.28 -5.71 9.84
N ALA A 343 -29.97 -6.01 10.94
CA ALA A 343 -31.43 -5.97 11.04
C ALA A 343 -31.96 -4.86 11.98
N GLY A 344 -31.17 -3.81 12.21
CA GLY A 344 -31.58 -2.66 13.03
C GLY A 344 -31.27 -2.75 14.53
N ALA A 345 -30.59 -3.81 14.98
CA ALA A 345 -30.14 -3.94 16.37
C ALA A 345 -28.63 -3.64 16.49
N PRO A 346 -28.15 -2.97 17.56
CA PRO A 346 -26.74 -2.68 17.75
C PRO A 346 -25.86 -3.94 17.71
N VAL A 347 -24.78 -3.89 16.94
CA VAL A 347 -23.82 -5.01 16.74
C VAL A 347 -22.49 -4.75 17.45
N PRO A 348 -21.67 -5.77 17.75
CA PRO A 348 -20.28 -5.53 18.19
C PRO A 348 -19.51 -4.79 17.10
N ALA A 349 -18.48 -4.03 17.47
CA ALA A 349 -17.75 -3.22 16.50
C ALA A 349 -16.24 -3.24 16.68
N VAL A 350 -15.53 -3.21 15.55
CA VAL A 350 -14.11 -2.89 15.47
C VAL A 350 -13.99 -1.39 15.18
N VAL A 351 -13.40 -0.65 16.11
CA VAL A 351 -13.04 0.75 15.93
C VAL A 351 -11.67 0.78 15.28
N TRP A 352 -11.63 1.19 14.01
CA TRP A 352 -10.40 1.31 13.25
C TRP A 352 -9.78 2.69 13.45
N VAL A 353 -8.49 2.71 13.79
CA VAL A 353 -7.71 3.92 14.05
C VAL A 353 -6.44 3.95 13.21
N TYR A 354 -6.21 5.07 12.55
CA TYR A 354 -4.96 5.35 11.85
C TYR A 354 -4.75 6.88 11.85
N PRO A 355 -3.77 7.41 12.62
CA PRO A 355 -3.41 8.82 12.57
C PRO A 355 -2.68 9.10 11.25
N TYR A 356 -2.73 10.35 10.76
CA TYR A 356 -2.40 10.81 9.39
C TYR A 356 -3.58 10.77 8.43
N GLU A 357 -4.16 11.96 8.27
CA GLU A 357 -5.11 12.44 7.24
C GLU A 357 -6.32 11.56 6.89
N LYS A 358 -7.52 12.09 7.16
CA LYS A 358 -8.71 11.83 6.32
C LYS A 358 -9.48 13.12 6.02
N VAL A 359 -9.19 13.71 4.85
CA VAL A 359 -10.04 14.75 4.26
C VAL A 359 -10.33 14.39 2.79
N ALA A 360 -11.25 13.42 2.62
CA ALA A 360 -11.91 12.91 1.38
C ALA A 360 -11.22 11.74 0.64
N PRO A 361 -11.96 10.90 -0.14
CA PRO A 361 -13.42 10.84 -0.39
C PRO A 361 -14.08 9.56 0.16
N HIS A 362 -15.41 9.47 0.05
CA HIS A 362 -16.25 8.41 0.63
C HIS A 362 -16.76 7.44 -0.45
N PRO A 363 -16.91 6.14 -0.12
CA PRO A 363 -16.42 5.46 1.08
C PRO A 363 -14.92 5.18 1.05
N HIS A 364 -14.34 4.94 2.23
CA HIS A 364 -12.93 4.57 2.36
C HIS A 364 -12.63 3.26 1.62
N LEU A 365 -11.48 3.15 0.95
CA LEU A 365 -11.12 1.98 0.12
C LEU A 365 -11.30 0.64 0.86
N PHE A 366 -10.96 0.55 2.15
CA PHE A 366 -11.09 -0.71 2.91
C PHE A 366 -12.54 -1.15 3.15
N HIS A 367 -13.53 -0.27 2.92
CA HIS A 367 -14.95 -0.64 2.95
C HIS A 367 -15.38 -1.34 1.66
N GLU A 368 -14.65 -1.15 0.56
CA GLU A 368 -15.04 -1.69 -0.73
C GLU A 368 -14.81 -3.20 -0.81
N PRO A 369 -15.77 -3.99 -1.32
CA PRO A 369 -15.63 -5.44 -1.46
C PRO A 369 -14.57 -5.84 -2.48
N ASP A 370 -14.23 -4.97 -3.42
CA ASP A 370 -13.18 -5.19 -4.40
C ASP A 370 -11.81 -4.61 -3.98
N CYS A 371 -11.67 -4.15 -2.74
CA CYS A 371 -10.38 -3.75 -2.20
C CYS A 371 -9.44 -4.97 -2.07
N PRO A 372 -8.33 -5.01 -2.84
CA PRO A 372 -7.43 -6.17 -2.90
C PRO A 372 -6.42 -6.21 -1.75
N LEU A 373 -6.43 -5.22 -0.85
CA LEU A 373 -5.45 -5.08 0.22
C LEU A 373 -5.82 -5.98 1.41
N PRO A 374 -4.83 -6.51 2.17
CA PRO A 374 -5.04 -7.42 3.29
C PRO A 374 -5.60 -6.72 4.56
N PHE A 375 -6.31 -5.61 4.38
CA PHE A 375 -7.02 -4.83 5.39
C PHE A 375 -8.50 -4.61 5.02
N ASN A 376 -9.06 -5.42 4.11
CA ASN A 376 -10.46 -5.32 3.71
C ASN A 376 -11.41 -5.55 4.90
N PHE A 377 -12.25 -4.55 5.19
CA PHE A 377 -13.16 -4.53 6.33
C PHE A 377 -14.41 -5.39 6.12
N GLN A 378 -14.70 -5.80 4.89
CA GLN A 378 -15.78 -6.75 4.59
C GLN A 378 -15.58 -8.08 5.31
N LEU A 379 -14.35 -8.46 5.66
CA LEU A 379 -14.09 -9.65 6.47
C LEU A 379 -14.61 -9.50 7.90
N PHE A 380 -14.47 -8.33 8.54
CA PHE A 380 -15.08 -8.10 9.85
C PHE A 380 -16.60 -8.06 9.76
N ALA A 381 -17.13 -7.37 8.75
CA ALA A 381 -18.57 -7.28 8.48
C ALA A 381 -19.19 -8.67 8.24
N ALA A 382 -18.55 -9.51 7.44
CA ALA A 382 -18.96 -10.90 7.19
C ALA A 382 -18.99 -11.75 8.47
N HIS A 383 -18.22 -11.38 9.50
CA HIS A 383 -18.23 -12.04 10.80
C HIS A 383 -19.13 -11.35 11.85
N GLY A 384 -19.99 -10.42 11.42
CA GLY A 384 -21.03 -9.79 12.25
C GLY A 384 -20.55 -8.60 13.08
N PHE A 385 -19.35 -8.07 12.79
CA PHE A 385 -18.84 -6.86 13.41
C PHE A 385 -19.08 -5.65 12.52
N ALA A 386 -19.62 -4.57 13.06
CA ALA A 386 -19.50 -3.27 12.40
C ALA A 386 -18.03 -2.81 12.42
N VAL A 387 -17.65 -1.97 11.46
CA VAL A 387 -16.37 -1.25 11.50
C VAL A 387 -16.64 0.24 11.63
N VAL A 388 -16.23 0.83 12.75
CA VAL A 388 -16.27 2.27 12.99
C VAL A 388 -14.94 2.84 12.53
N ASP A 389 -14.91 3.36 11.30
CA ASP A 389 -13.73 3.92 10.68
C ASP A 389 -13.56 5.39 11.08
N VAL A 390 -12.69 5.62 12.07
CA VAL A 390 -12.51 6.94 12.68
C VAL A 390 -11.75 7.84 11.72
N ASN A 391 -12.37 8.98 11.35
CA ASN A 391 -11.66 10.09 10.74
C ASN A 391 -10.79 10.78 11.80
N MET A 392 -9.62 10.20 12.07
CA MET A 392 -8.67 10.71 13.04
C MET A 392 -8.05 12.01 12.53
N ARG A 393 -7.89 12.98 13.43
CA ARG A 393 -7.14 14.19 13.10
C ARG A 393 -5.70 13.85 12.73
N GLY A 394 -5.13 14.61 11.80
CA GLY A 394 -3.69 14.62 11.60
C GLY A 394 -3.00 15.14 12.86
N VAL A 395 -1.97 14.43 13.33
CA VAL A 395 -1.19 14.82 14.52
C VAL A 395 0.11 15.54 14.16
N LEU A 396 0.37 15.75 12.87
CA LEU A 396 1.51 16.54 12.41
C LEU A 396 1.43 17.97 12.96
N GLY A 397 2.52 18.44 13.57
CA GLY A 397 2.60 19.75 14.20
C GLY A 397 1.98 19.84 15.61
N GLU A 398 1.34 18.78 16.11
CA GLU A 398 0.84 18.76 17.50
C GLU A 398 2.00 18.54 18.49
N VAL A 399 1.76 18.87 19.77
CA VAL A 399 2.75 18.62 20.84
C VAL A 399 2.67 17.14 21.23
N PRO A 400 3.79 16.38 21.27
CA PRO A 400 3.78 14.93 21.54
C PRO A 400 2.90 14.51 22.72
N ALA A 401 2.96 15.25 23.82
CA ALA A 401 2.21 14.95 25.05
C ALA A 401 0.68 15.08 24.94
N THR A 402 0.16 15.83 23.96
CA THR A 402 -1.29 16.06 23.81
C THR A 402 -1.92 15.13 22.76
N MET A 403 -1.10 14.48 21.91
CA MET A 403 -1.58 13.70 20.77
C MET A 403 -2.54 12.57 21.19
N ALA A 404 -2.19 11.80 22.24
CA ALA A 404 -3.01 10.67 22.67
C ALA A 404 -4.40 11.06 23.15
N ASP A 405 -4.50 12.17 23.91
CA ASP A 405 -5.78 12.65 24.43
C ASP A 405 -6.64 13.23 23.30
N ARG A 406 -6.01 13.92 22.35
CA ARG A 406 -6.68 14.47 21.16
C ARG A 406 -7.18 13.37 20.22
N MET A 407 -6.41 12.31 20.02
CA MET A 407 -6.86 11.11 19.31
C MET A 407 -8.04 10.44 20.05
N LEU A 408 -8.01 10.40 21.38
CA LEU A 408 -9.08 9.83 22.17
C LEU A 408 -10.38 10.63 22.03
N ASP A 409 -10.31 11.96 21.95
CA ASP A 409 -11.49 12.80 21.65
C ASP A 409 -12.14 12.44 20.31
N ASP A 410 -11.33 12.17 19.27
CA ASP A 410 -11.84 11.77 17.95
C ASP A 410 -12.56 10.44 18.01
N VAL A 411 -11.95 9.49 18.73
CA VAL A 411 -12.50 8.15 18.92
C VAL A 411 -13.79 8.20 19.73
N HIS A 412 -13.86 9.01 20.78
CA HIS A 412 -15.10 9.23 21.53
C HIS A 412 -16.19 9.81 20.64
N ALA A 413 -15.90 10.87 19.88
CA ALA A 413 -16.88 11.51 19.01
C ALA A 413 -17.41 10.56 17.92
N ALA A 414 -16.55 9.72 17.34
CA ALA A 414 -16.91 8.71 16.34
C ALA A 414 -17.75 7.57 16.94
N VAL A 415 -17.34 7.03 18.09
CA VAL A 415 -18.08 5.98 18.79
C VAL A 415 -19.44 6.49 19.25
N ASP A 416 -19.51 7.69 19.83
CA ASP A 416 -20.76 8.29 20.30
C ASP A 416 -21.74 8.48 19.13
N ALA A 417 -21.27 8.93 17.96
CA ALA A 417 -22.11 9.04 16.77
C ALA A 417 -22.67 7.67 16.31
N ALA A 418 -21.84 6.63 16.28
CA ALA A 418 -22.26 5.29 15.90
C ALA A 418 -23.24 4.64 16.91
N VAL A 419 -23.03 4.90 18.21
CA VAL A 419 -23.94 4.43 19.28
C VAL A 419 -25.26 5.19 19.24
N ASP A 420 -25.23 6.52 19.09
CA ASP A 420 -26.42 7.37 18.99
C ASP A 420 -27.30 6.98 17.78
N ALA A 421 -26.67 6.53 16.68
CA ALA A 421 -27.36 6.01 15.50
C ALA A 421 -27.98 4.61 15.70
N GLY A 422 -27.72 3.93 16.83
CA GLY A 422 -28.19 2.57 17.11
C GLY A 422 -27.44 1.48 16.33
N PHE A 423 -26.28 1.81 15.75
CA PHE A 423 -25.51 0.88 14.92
C PHE A 423 -24.65 -0.07 15.75
N VAL A 424 -24.01 0.44 16.81
CA VAL A 424 -23.00 -0.32 17.56
C VAL A 424 -23.30 -0.37 19.05
N ASP A 425 -22.96 -1.50 19.68
CA ASP A 425 -23.05 -1.68 21.13
C ASP A 425 -21.78 -1.16 21.82
N ARG A 426 -21.94 -0.12 22.66
CA ARG A 426 -20.82 0.50 23.42
C ARG A 426 -20.09 -0.49 24.32
N GLY A 427 -20.74 -1.55 24.80
CA GLY A 427 -20.13 -2.58 25.64
C GLY A 427 -19.33 -3.64 24.87
N ARG A 428 -19.37 -3.60 23.53
CA ARG A 428 -18.77 -4.62 22.64
C ARG A 428 -17.89 -3.98 21.56
N LEU A 429 -17.07 -3.02 21.99
CA LEU A 429 -16.12 -2.31 21.15
C LEU A 429 -14.73 -2.95 21.25
N HIS A 430 -14.08 -3.12 20.10
CA HIS A 430 -12.70 -3.57 19.98
C HIS A 430 -11.89 -2.53 19.23
N LEU A 431 -10.64 -2.28 19.62
CA LEU A 431 -9.78 -1.29 18.95
C LEU A 431 -8.81 -1.98 17.98
N TYR A 432 -8.63 -1.45 16.77
CA TYR A 432 -7.68 -1.99 15.80
C TYR A 432 -6.96 -0.91 14.99
N GLY A 433 -5.66 -1.09 14.78
CA GLY A 433 -4.90 -0.35 13.78
C GLY A 433 -3.63 -1.09 13.34
N GLN A 434 -3.08 -0.63 12.21
CA GLN A 434 -1.81 -1.10 11.62
C GLN A 434 -0.77 0.03 11.62
N SER A 435 0.53 -0.26 11.71
CA SER A 435 1.61 0.74 11.68
C SER A 435 1.43 1.84 12.72
N LEU A 436 1.33 3.11 12.31
CA LEU A 436 0.97 4.23 13.18
C LEU A 436 -0.44 4.07 13.80
N GLY A 437 -1.37 3.41 13.14
CA GLY A 437 -2.62 2.95 13.76
C GLY A 437 -2.42 1.89 14.84
N GLY A 438 -1.40 1.03 14.69
CA GLY A 438 -0.97 0.08 15.71
C GLY A 438 -0.36 0.79 16.93
N TRP A 439 0.43 1.85 16.71
CA TRP A 439 0.89 2.77 17.74
C TRP A 439 -0.29 3.45 18.45
N ALA A 440 -1.21 4.05 17.69
CA ALA A 440 -2.38 4.73 18.22
C ALA A 440 -3.25 3.79 19.05
N THR A 441 -3.43 2.54 18.61
CA THR A 441 -4.15 1.51 19.37
C THR A 441 -3.55 1.35 20.76
N MET A 442 -2.23 1.15 20.86
CA MET A 442 -1.58 0.96 22.16
C MET A 442 -1.60 2.24 23.02
N MET A 443 -1.44 3.43 22.42
CA MET A 443 -1.58 4.71 23.13
C MET A 443 -2.98 4.89 23.71
N LEU A 444 -4.02 4.62 22.94
CA LEU A 444 -5.42 4.76 23.34
C LEU A 444 -5.80 3.76 24.44
N LEU A 445 -5.37 2.49 24.34
CA LEU A 445 -5.59 1.50 25.41
C LEU A 445 -4.89 1.88 26.72
N ALA A 446 -3.82 2.67 26.68
CA ALA A 446 -3.18 3.20 27.88
C ALA A 446 -3.94 4.42 28.47
N ARG A 447 -4.95 4.95 27.78
CA ARG A 447 -5.74 6.12 28.21
C ARG A 447 -7.18 5.78 28.58
N THR A 448 -7.76 4.73 28.01
CA THR A 448 -9.17 4.38 28.26
C THR A 448 -9.40 2.88 28.41
N PRO A 449 -10.28 2.44 29.34
CA PRO A 449 -10.73 1.06 29.45
C PRO A 449 -11.97 0.75 28.58
N MET A 450 -12.39 1.68 27.71
CA MET A 450 -13.63 1.57 26.92
C MET A 450 -13.71 0.33 26.02
N PHE A 451 -12.56 -0.24 25.63
CA PHE A 451 -12.50 -1.37 24.71
C PHE A 451 -12.43 -2.71 25.42
N ARG A 452 -13.17 -3.67 24.89
CA ARG A 452 -13.21 -5.07 25.35
C ARG A 452 -11.92 -5.82 25.01
N SER A 453 -11.33 -5.51 23.85
CA SER A 453 -9.99 -5.93 23.47
C SER A 453 -9.38 -4.95 22.46
N GLY A 454 -8.08 -5.05 22.23
CA GLY A 454 -7.41 -4.36 21.13
C GLY A 454 -6.56 -5.29 20.28
N MET A 455 -6.23 -4.81 19.08
CA MET A 455 -5.32 -5.46 18.13
C MET A 455 -4.35 -4.39 17.59
N SER A 456 -3.06 -4.68 17.55
CA SER A 456 -2.04 -3.79 16.98
C SER A 456 -1.20 -4.60 15.99
N SER A 457 -1.20 -4.20 14.72
CA SER A 457 -0.39 -4.82 13.66
C SER A 457 0.78 -3.92 13.28
N ALA A 458 2.00 -4.45 13.16
CA ALA A 458 3.20 -3.68 12.80
C ALA A 458 3.37 -2.37 13.63
N GLY A 459 2.89 -2.40 14.88
CA GLY A 459 2.74 -1.20 15.70
C GLY A 459 4.03 -0.79 16.40
N ILE A 460 4.27 0.52 16.48
CA ILE A 460 5.43 1.10 17.15
C ILE A 460 5.12 1.25 18.64
N SER A 461 5.88 0.56 19.51
CA SER A 461 5.69 0.59 20.96
C SER A 461 6.69 1.50 21.69
N ASP A 462 7.85 1.72 21.08
CA ASP A 462 8.98 2.47 21.62
C ASP A 462 9.61 3.27 20.49
N ALA A 463 9.27 4.54 20.45
CA ALA A 463 9.76 5.44 19.42
C ALA A 463 11.21 5.87 19.67
N ALA A 464 11.67 5.89 20.92
CA ALA A 464 13.07 6.19 21.22
C ALA A 464 13.97 5.08 20.67
N ALA A 465 13.56 3.82 20.88
CA ALA A 465 14.24 2.68 20.31
C ALA A 465 14.17 2.69 18.77
N LEU A 466 13.02 3.01 18.17
CA LEU A 466 12.89 3.11 16.72
C LEU A 466 13.82 4.18 16.13
N TYR A 467 13.90 5.37 16.75
CA TYR A 467 14.79 6.46 16.32
C TYR A 467 16.24 5.98 16.20
N ALA A 468 16.69 5.15 17.14
CA ALA A 468 18.06 4.64 17.21
C ALA A 468 18.23 3.23 16.62
N SER A 469 17.26 2.74 15.83
CA SER A 469 17.34 1.43 15.18
C SER A 469 17.84 1.56 13.74
N LEU A 470 18.69 0.61 13.33
CA LEU A 470 18.94 0.34 11.92
C LEU A 470 17.80 -0.51 11.36
N ASP A 471 17.51 -0.37 10.06
CA ASP A 471 16.52 -1.22 9.40
C ASP A 471 16.93 -2.70 9.55
N ALA A 472 16.03 -3.51 10.11
CA ALA A 472 16.31 -4.92 10.37
C ALA A 472 16.60 -5.70 9.08
N ARG A 473 16.06 -5.25 7.94
CA ARG A 473 16.29 -5.84 6.61
C ARG A 473 17.71 -5.62 6.10
N LEU A 474 18.48 -4.71 6.70
CA LEU A 474 19.88 -4.45 6.36
C LEU A 474 20.87 -5.27 7.19
N ARG A 475 20.41 -6.04 8.18
CA ARG A 475 21.26 -6.69 9.20
C ARG A 475 22.28 -7.68 8.63
N TYR A 476 21.98 -8.28 7.48
CA TYR A 476 22.85 -9.28 6.84
C TYR A 476 23.41 -8.80 5.48
N GLU A 477 23.38 -7.50 5.20
CA GLU A 477 23.94 -6.97 3.95
C GLU A 477 25.45 -6.76 4.05
N THR A 478 26.20 -7.42 3.16
CA THR A 478 27.67 -7.45 3.20
C THR A 478 28.29 -6.41 2.24
N GLY A 479 28.77 -5.29 2.80
CA GLY A 479 29.90 -4.46 2.33
C GLY A 479 29.94 -3.86 0.91
N HIS A 480 29.03 -4.23 0.01
CA HIS A 480 29.03 -3.78 -1.40
C HIS A 480 27.96 -2.74 -1.71
N ASP A 481 27.09 -2.45 -0.74
CA ASP A 481 26.03 -1.46 -0.87
C ASP A 481 26.44 -0.16 -0.15
N THR A 482 26.93 0.80 -0.95
CA THR A 482 27.36 2.13 -0.52
C THR A 482 26.23 3.17 -0.64
N ARG A 483 24.97 2.75 -0.77
CA ARG A 483 23.87 3.66 -1.07
C ARG A 483 23.38 4.46 0.14
N PRO A 484 22.98 5.73 -0.04
CA PRO A 484 22.52 6.64 1.03
C PRO A 484 21.37 6.11 1.87
N GLU A 485 20.45 5.36 1.25
CA GLU A 485 19.22 4.89 1.88
C GLU A 485 19.49 3.83 2.97
N ARG A 486 20.69 3.22 3.00
CA ARG A 486 21.16 2.43 4.17
C ARG A 486 21.37 3.28 5.42
N PHE A 487 21.58 4.57 5.23
CA PHE A 487 22.01 5.53 6.24
C PHE A 487 20.88 6.48 6.67
N GLU A 488 19.73 6.44 6.00
CA GLU A 488 18.52 7.12 6.44
C GLU A 488 17.94 6.40 7.65
N LEU A 489 18.04 7.02 8.83
CA LEU A 489 17.36 6.52 10.02
C LEU A 489 15.85 6.74 9.82
N LEU A 490 15.15 5.71 9.32
CA LEU A 490 13.69 5.71 9.18
C LEU A 490 13.00 6.15 10.48
N GLY A 491 13.56 5.78 11.63
CA GLY A 491 13.06 6.25 12.92
C GLY A 491 13.18 7.77 13.14
N LYS A 492 14.19 8.45 12.58
CA LYS A 492 14.25 9.92 12.55
C LYS A 492 13.16 10.49 11.65
N VAL A 493 13.01 9.96 10.43
CA VAL A 493 11.98 10.42 9.48
C VAL A 493 10.60 10.27 10.09
N LEU A 494 10.32 9.13 10.72
CA LEU A 494 9.09 8.91 11.47
C LEU A 494 9.01 9.80 12.70
N ALA A 495 10.07 10.11 13.44
CA ALA A 495 9.95 11.01 14.58
C ALA A 495 9.53 12.44 14.17
N ASP A 496 10.13 12.94 13.10
CA ASP A 496 9.86 14.26 12.54
C ASP A 496 8.45 14.33 11.94
N ASN A 497 8.17 13.47 10.96
CA ASN A 497 6.90 13.45 10.23
C ASN A 497 5.73 12.92 11.08
N SER A 498 6.01 12.00 12.00
CA SER A 498 5.16 11.20 12.94
C SER A 498 4.57 11.87 14.16
N TRP A 499 5.47 12.56 14.84
CA TRP A 499 5.28 12.96 16.23
C TRP A 499 5.79 14.37 16.46
N ASN A 500 6.21 15.09 15.40
CA ASN A 500 6.74 16.45 15.50
C ASN A 500 7.95 16.50 16.46
N ILE A 501 8.86 15.53 16.32
CA ILE A 501 10.07 15.41 17.14
C ILE A 501 11.32 15.49 16.23
N ASP A 502 11.75 16.72 15.95
CA ASP A 502 13.01 16.99 15.23
C ASP A 502 14.22 17.04 16.20
N ALA A 503 14.40 15.97 16.98
CA ALA A 503 15.57 15.81 17.85
C ALA A 503 15.70 14.36 18.34
N PRO A 504 16.92 13.86 18.61
CA PRO A 504 17.11 12.52 19.16
C PRO A 504 16.60 12.39 20.62
N PRO A 505 16.36 11.16 21.10
CA PRO A 505 15.91 10.90 22.47
C PRO A 505 16.83 11.43 23.58
N SER A 506 18.14 11.54 23.31
CA SER A 506 19.10 12.12 24.25
C SER A 506 18.90 13.63 24.50
N ILE A 507 18.23 14.33 23.57
CA ILE A 507 17.97 15.77 23.65
C ILE A 507 16.51 16.05 24.06
N ARG A 508 15.57 15.22 23.61
CA ARG A 508 14.12 15.38 23.91
C ARG A 508 13.51 14.14 24.57
N PRO A 509 14.07 13.61 25.69
CA PRO A 509 13.60 12.35 26.29
C PRO A 509 12.11 12.39 26.67
N ASP A 510 11.61 13.52 27.17
CA ASP A 510 10.20 13.69 27.55
C ASP A 510 9.24 13.55 26.37
N ALA A 511 9.64 13.98 25.17
CA ALA A 511 8.82 13.86 23.97
C ALA A 511 8.63 12.39 23.62
N TYR A 512 9.72 11.61 23.56
CA TYR A 512 9.65 10.17 23.30
C TYR A 512 8.95 9.40 24.43
N HIS A 513 9.11 9.83 25.68
CA HIS A 513 8.38 9.25 26.80
C HIS A 513 6.86 9.39 26.60
N ALA A 514 6.42 10.56 26.12
CA ALA A 514 5.02 10.86 25.93
C ALA A 514 4.34 10.07 24.79
N ILE A 515 5.10 9.67 23.77
CA ILE A 515 4.56 8.96 22.60
C ILE A 515 4.97 7.48 22.51
N SER A 516 5.65 6.91 23.50
CA SER A 516 6.02 5.49 23.48
C SER A 516 5.07 4.64 24.31
N PRO A 517 4.15 3.87 23.70
CA PRO A 517 3.17 3.06 24.44
C PRO A 517 3.76 2.14 25.52
N VAL A 518 4.96 1.58 25.28
CA VAL A 518 5.59 0.65 26.23
C VAL A 518 5.88 1.31 27.58
N LEU A 519 6.15 2.61 27.59
CA LEU A 519 6.39 3.40 28.81
C LEU A 519 5.08 3.72 29.56
N HIS A 520 3.95 3.35 28.96
CA HIS A 520 2.62 3.44 29.56
C HIS A 520 1.95 2.07 29.77
N ALA A 521 2.68 0.97 29.57
CA ALA A 521 2.13 -0.39 29.59
C ALA A 521 1.40 -0.75 30.91
N ALA A 522 1.82 -0.18 32.05
CA ALA A 522 1.16 -0.39 33.34
C ALA A 522 -0.34 0.01 33.33
N ARG A 523 -0.70 0.99 32.49
CA ARG A 523 -2.07 1.51 32.34
C ARG A 523 -2.91 0.66 31.38
N ILE A 524 -2.31 -0.19 30.57
CA ILE A 524 -3.02 -1.07 29.64
C ILE A 524 -3.53 -2.27 30.43
N THR A 525 -4.84 -2.32 30.65
CA THR A 525 -5.54 -3.44 31.30
C THR A 525 -6.37 -4.26 30.32
N THR A 526 -6.73 -3.68 29.18
CA THR A 526 -7.48 -4.32 28.09
C THR A 526 -6.65 -5.43 27.42
N PRO A 527 -7.23 -6.61 27.13
CA PRO A 527 -6.55 -7.66 26.37
C PRO A 527 -6.02 -7.16 25.02
N LEU A 528 -4.77 -7.46 24.70
CA LEU A 528 -4.11 -6.97 23.48
C LEU A 528 -3.54 -8.11 22.60
N LEU A 529 -3.93 -8.13 21.33
CA LEU A 529 -3.29 -8.93 20.29
C LEU A 529 -2.26 -8.10 19.52
N LEU A 530 -1.04 -8.59 19.43
CA LEU A 530 0.06 -8.02 18.65
C LEU A 530 0.31 -8.92 17.42
N ILE A 531 0.49 -8.33 16.25
CA ILE A 531 0.74 -9.05 14.98
C ILE A 531 1.90 -8.37 14.26
N HIS A 532 2.93 -9.11 13.86
CA HIS A 532 4.11 -8.51 13.21
C HIS A 532 4.81 -9.50 12.28
N GLY A 533 5.30 -9.00 11.14
CA GLY A 533 6.27 -9.68 10.29
C GLY A 533 7.70 -9.52 10.82
N ASP A 534 8.59 -10.48 10.59
CA ASP A 534 10.01 -10.34 10.99
C ASP A 534 10.88 -9.63 9.94
N ALA A 535 10.37 -9.49 8.71
CA ALA A 535 11.01 -8.79 7.60
C ALA A 535 10.52 -7.34 7.45
N ASP A 536 9.78 -6.83 8.44
CA ASP A 536 9.25 -5.47 8.47
C ASP A 536 10.37 -4.44 8.72
N TYR A 537 10.28 -3.29 8.06
CA TYR A 537 11.15 -2.14 8.32
C TYR A 537 10.88 -1.49 9.69
N VAL A 538 9.67 -1.62 10.23
CA VAL A 538 9.41 -1.46 11.65
C VAL A 538 9.89 -2.74 12.32
N PRO A 539 10.93 -2.69 13.17
CA PRO A 539 11.50 -3.93 13.68
C PRO A 539 10.49 -4.70 14.54
N LEU A 540 10.42 -6.02 14.35
CA LEU A 540 9.59 -6.96 15.14
C LEU A 540 9.75 -6.73 16.66
N GLU A 541 10.94 -6.31 17.09
CA GLU A 541 11.28 -5.95 18.46
C GLU A 541 10.29 -4.94 19.07
N GLN A 542 9.62 -4.11 18.27
CA GLN A 542 8.55 -3.23 18.73
C GLN A 542 7.37 -4.00 19.33
N SER A 543 6.90 -5.06 18.69
CA SER A 543 5.84 -5.89 19.27
C SER A 543 6.37 -6.82 20.37
N GLU A 544 7.60 -7.31 20.27
CA GLU A 544 8.20 -8.13 21.34
C GLU A 544 8.40 -7.33 22.64
N ARG A 545 8.80 -6.06 22.56
CA ARG A 545 8.91 -5.14 23.72
C ARG A 545 7.58 -4.98 24.44
N MET A 546 6.51 -4.67 23.72
CA MET A 546 5.18 -4.54 24.32
C MET A 546 4.68 -5.88 24.90
N PHE A 547 4.87 -6.98 24.17
CA PHE A 547 4.51 -8.32 24.66
C PHE A 547 5.22 -8.64 25.98
N ALA A 548 6.53 -8.43 26.05
CA ALA A 548 7.33 -8.67 27.24
C ALA A 548 6.88 -7.80 28.42
N ALA A 549 6.67 -6.49 28.19
CA ALA A 549 6.23 -5.55 29.21
C ALA A 549 4.86 -5.95 29.80
N LEU A 550 3.88 -6.25 28.94
CA LEU A 550 2.54 -6.67 29.37
C LEU A 550 2.54 -8.05 30.05
N THR A 551 3.38 -8.98 29.60
CA THR A 551 3.56 -10.29 30.23
C THR A 551 4.10 -10.17 31.66
N GLN A 552 5.10 -9.31 31.88
CA GLN A 552 5.65 -9.05 33.22
C GLN A 552 4.60 -8.42 34.15
N LEU A 553 3.71 -7.60 33.60
CA LEU A 553 2.57 -7.01 34.29
C LEU A 553 1.38 -7.98 34.44
N LYS A 554 1.51 -9.24 34.00
CA LYS A 554 0.47 -10.29 34.04
C LYS A 554 -0.82 -9.87 33.33
N ARG A 555 -0.71 -9.13 32.21
CA ARG A 555 -1.85 -8.75 31.36
C ARG A 555 -2.16 -9.85 30.34
N ASP A 556 -3.40 -9.90 29.85
CA ASP A 556 -3.78 -10.78 28.73
C ASP A 556 -3.22 -10.18 27.44
N VAL A 557 -2.12 -10.75 26.96
CA VAL A 557 -1.46 -10.32 25.73
C VAL A 557 -1.09 -11.54 24.89
N ARG A 558 -1.24 -11.44 23.57
CA ARG A 558 -0.79 -12.44 22.62
C ARG A 558 0.04 -11.78 21.53
N LEU A 559 1.17 -12.39 21.17
CA LEU A 559 1.97 -12.00 20.01
C LEU A 559 1.89 -13.07 18.93
N ILE A 560 1.54 -12.66 17.71
CA ILE A 560 1.65 -13.46 16.49
C ILE A 560 2.83 -12.92 15.68
N ARG A 561 3.75 -13.82 15.31
CA ARG A 561 4.88 -13.52 14.43
C ARG A 561 4.70 -14.28 13.13
N TYR A 562 4.82 -13.57 12.02
CA TYR A 562 4.86 -14.16 10.68
C TYR A 562 6.27 -14.03 10.13
N TRP A 563 6.91 -15.17 9.90
CA TRP A 563 8.27 -15.23 9.37
C TRP A 563 8.24 -15.04 7.84
N GLY A 564 9.10 -14.18 7.31
CA GLY A 564 9.16 -13.78 5.91
C GLY A 564 8.16 -12.70 5.49
N ASP A 565 7.24 -12.29 6.38
CA ASP A 565 6.30 -11.21 6.09
C ASP A 565 6.93 -9.84 6.37
N ASP A 566 6.65 -8.88 5.50
CA ASP A 566 7.02 -7.47 5.61
C ASP A 566 5.92 -6.66 6.33
N HIS A 567 5.98 -5.33 6.28
CA HIS A 567 5.05 -4.38 6.90
C HIS A 567 3.58 -4.60 6.56
N VAL A 568 3.32 -5.09 5.35
CA VAL A 568 1.99 -5.50 4.88
C VAL A 568 2.09 -6.94 4.38
N PRO A 569 1.33 -7.89 4.97
CA PRO A 569 1.45 -9.31 4.64
C PRO A 569 1.01 -9.57 3.19
N GLN A 570 1.76 -10.39 2.47
CA GLN A 570 1.48 -10.76 1.08
C GLN A 570 1.25 -12.26 0.90
N SER A 571 1.69 -13.10 1.85
CA SER A 571 1.49 -14.55 1.76
C SER A 571 0.01 -14.91 1.96
N PRO A 572 -0.65 -15.57 0.98
CA PRO A 572 -2.05 -15.97 1.10
C PRO A 572 -2.33 -16.79 2.37
N ALA A 573 -1.41 -17.68 2.75
CA ALA A 573 -1.52 -18.50 3.94
C ALA A 573 -1.43 -17.66 5.23
N ASN A 574 -0.50 -16.71 5.28
CA ASN A 574 -0.34 -15.82 6.45
C ASN A 574 -1.53 -14.85 6.57
N ILE A 575 -2.05 -14.33 5.46
CA ILE A 575 -3.25 -13.50 5.42
C ILE A 575 -4.46 -14.28 5.96
N ALA A 576 -4.68 -15.51 5.49
CA ALA A 576 -5.76 -16.37 5.98
C ALA A 576 -5.63 -16.71 7.47
N ASP A 577 -4.44 -17.10 7.93
CA ASP A 577 -4.21 -17.38 9.36
C ASP A 577 -4.39 -16.11 10.22
N ARG A 578 -3.94 -14.95 9.73
CA ARG A 578 -4.09 -13.66 10.41
C ARG A 578 -5.55 -13.31 10.62
N TYR A 579 -6.37 -13.34 9.56
CA TYR A 579 -7.79 -13.03 9.69
C TYR A 579 -8.50 -14.02 10.62
N ARG A 580 -8.24 -15.32 10.48
CA ARG A 580 -8.80 -16.34 11.38
C ARG A 580 -8.49 -16.01 12.84
N ARG A 581 -7.23 -15.74 13.18
CA ARG A 581 -6.82 -15.43 14.56
C ARG A 581 -7.39 -14.10 15.07
N MET A 582 -7.54 -13.10 14.20
CA MET A 582 -8.15 -11.83 14.57
C MET A 582 -9.64 -12.02 14.88
N ILE A 583 -10.38 -12.76 14.05
CA ILE A 583 -11.78 -13.07 14.31
C ILE A 583 -11.93 -13.92 15.59
N ASP A 584 -11.11 -14.96 15.78
CA ASP A 584 -11.09 -15.77 17.00
C ASP A 584 -10.83 -14.90 18.25
N TRP A 585 -9.95 -13.90 18.14
CA TRP A 585 -9.64 -12.96 19.22
C TRP A 585 -10.83 -12.07 19.57
N LEU A 586 -11.49 -11.50 18.56
CA LEU A 586 -12.67 -10.67 18.73
C LEU A 586 -13.86 -11.43 19.33
N GLN A 587 -14.02 -12.71 18.98
CA GLN A 587 -15.11 -13.56 19.48
C GLN A 587 -14.88 -14.12 20.89
N ARG A 588 -13.61 -14.30 21.28
CA ARG A 588 -13.24 -14.75 22.63
C ARG A 588 -13.49 -13.66 23.67
N ALA A 589 -13.08 -12.44 23.34
CA ALA A 589 -13.04 -11.32 24.27
C ALA A 589 -14.44 -11.01 24.74
#